data_AF-A0A2V1B317-F1
#
_entry.id   AF-A0A2V1B317-F1
#
_cell.length_a   1.000
_cell.length_b   1.000
_cell.length_c   1.000
_cell.angle_alpha   90.00
_cell.angle_beta   90.00
_cell.angle_gamma   90.00
#
_symmetry.space_group_name_H-M   'P 1'
#
loop_
_entity.id
_entity.type
_entity.pdbx_description
1 polymer ?
#
loop_
_entity_poly.entity_id
_entity_poly.type
_entity_poly.pdbx_seq_one_letter_code
_entity_poly.pdbx_strand_id
1 'polypeptide(L)'
;ILDALHFRGIHQRQESIPIAHKHTFDWVLEPTHGNAWDSLLDWLEKGTGCYWVSGKAGSGKSSLIKFLLSDKRLHEALRKWSRSEARSQLVLGSFFFWYAGTTLQKSHEGLLRALLYAILGARPGLDLSLFPDICRQILTSRLHDTIELSEVELKLAFGRLLKATPANIRICLVIDGLDEYVGDLNELCNLLLEATKSQRIKILLSSRPIPICYERFERCPKLRLQDLTRPDIQRYAEDHLNANSVLTEMEEIEAGVTSRLVNMIVTRSSGVFLWVVLVVRILIKRLQDYDSMEEVLQEVNDIPPDLEQLYDRMLDSVNDQHRILSSKYLQLALKSLQ
;
A
#
# COMPACT_ATOMS: atom_id res chain seq x y z
N ILE A 1 19.27 -10.04 -18.96
CA ILE A 1 17.81 -10.14 -18.70
C ILE A 1 17.42 -9.36 -17.45
N LEU A 2 18.00 -9.65 -16.28
CA LEU A 2 17.75 -8.86 -15.07
C LEU A 2 17.93 -7.35 -15.29
N ASP A 3 19.02 -6.94 -15.96
CA ASP A 3 19.26 -5.52 -16.28
C ASP A 3 18.17 -4.91 -17.18
N ALA A 4 17.59 -5.70 -18.08
CA ALA A 4 16.52 -5.27 -18.97
C ALA A 4 15.15 -5.18 -18.25
N LEU A 5 14.96 -5.96 -17.19
CA LEU A 5 13.77 -5.91 -16.35
C LEU A 5 13.86 -4.77 -15.34
N HIS A 6 15.05 -4.45 -14.86
CA HIS A 6 15.26 -3.34 -13.95
C HIS A 6 14.91 -2.00 -14.62
N PHE A 7 14.34 -1.08 -13.84
CA PHE A 7 14.14 0.30 -14.26
C PHE A 7 14.33 1.26 -13.08
N ARG A 8 14.73 2.49 -13.39
CA ARG A 8 14.93 3.52 -12.36
C ARG A 8 13.60 3.82 -11.66
N GLY A 9 13.59 3.70 -10.33
CA GLY A 9 12.41 3.96 -9.52
C GLY A 9 11.53 2.73 -9.24
N ILE A 10 11.98 1.52 -9.58
CA ILE A 10 11.29 0.25 -9.31
C ILE A 10 10.87 0.07 -7.84
N HIS A 11 11.64 0.60 -6.89
CA HIS A 11 11.33 0.56 -5.45
C HIS A 11 10.99 1.92 -4.84
N GLN A 12 11.07 3.01 -5.63
CA GLN A 12 10.96 4.39 -5.12
C GLN A 12 9.64 4.67 -4.42
N ARG A 13 8.52 4.14 -4.95
CA ARG A 13 7.22 4.33 -4.30
C ARG A 13 7.17 3.65 -2.93
N GLN A 14 7.70 2.43 -2.82
CA GLN A 14 7.76 1.72 -1.54
C GLN A 14 8.66 2.46 -0.55
N GLU A 15 9.80 2.97 -1.00
CA GLU A 15 10.76 3.70 -0.17
C GLU A 15 10.18 5.02 0.35
N SER A 16 9.40 5.75 -0.46
CA SER A 16 8.82 7.04 -0.09
C SER A 16 7.69 6.98 0.95
N ILE A 17 7.08 5.80 1.16
CA ILE A 17 6.06 5.61 2.19
C ILE A 17 6.71 5.73 3.58
N PRO A 18 6.23 6.58 4.49
CA PRO A 18 6.76 6.66 5.85
C PRO A 18 6.65 5.32 6.59
N ILE A 19 7.55 5.09 7.55
CA ILE A 19 7.42 3.95 8.46
C ILE A 19 6.12 4.13 9.26
N ALA A 20 5.36 3.03 9.42
CA ALA A 20 4.13 3.04 10.20
C ALA A 20 4.41 3.52 11.64
N HIS A 21 3.43 4.18 12.25
CA HIS A 21 3.56 4.63 13.63
C HIS A 21 3.77 3.42 14.55
N LYS A 22 4.54 3.61 15.63
CA LYS A 22 4.87 2.52 16.56
C LYS A 22 3.56 1.88 17.07
N HIS A 23 3.57 0.55 17.16
CA HIS A 23 2.43 -0.25 17.60
C HIS A 23 1.15 -0.10 16.76
N THR A 24 1.22 0.37 15.52
CA THR A 24 0.08 0.29 14.57
C THR A 24 0.17 -0.97 13.72
N PHE A 25 -0.98 -1.46 13.25
CA PHE A 25 -1.13 -2.65 12.39
C PHE A 25 -0.73 -4.00 13.00
N ASP A 26 -0.23 -4.08 14.24
CA ASP A 26 0.20 -5.34 14.86
C ASP A 26 -0.90 -6.42 14.84
N TRP A 27 -2.16 -5.99 15.03
CA TRP A 27 -3.37 -6.80 15.01
C TRP A 27 -3.58 -7.62 13.72
N VAL A 28 -3.00 -7.19 12.58
CA VAL A 28 -3.27 -7.80 11.28
C VAL A 28 -2.63 -9.19 11.13
N LEU A 29 -1.56 -9.45 11.88
CA LEU A 29 -0.84 -10.72 11.92
C LEU A 29 -1.09 -11.48 13.23
N GLU A 30 -2.17 -11.16 13.93
CA GLU A 30 -2.65 -11.89 15.10
C GLU A 30 -3.82 -12.82 14.71
N PRO A 31 -4.02 -13.95 15.41
CA PRO A 31 -5.17 -14.81 15.17
C PRO A 31 -6.48 -14.05 15.42
N THR A 32 -7.32 -13.92 14.39
CA THR A 32 -8.65 -13.31 14.56
C THR A 32 -9.63 -14.35 15.07
N HIS A 33 -10.13 -14.18 16.29
CA HIS A 33 -11.21 -15.00 16.84
C HIS A 33 -12.56 -14.30 16.63
N GLY A 34 -13.36 -14.77 15.65
CA GLY A 34 -14.77 -14.38 15.53
C GLY A 34 -15.06 -13.01 14.90
N ASN A 35 -14.17 -12.47 14.08
CA ASN A 35 -14.32 -11.15 13.49
C ASN A 35 -15.13 -11.15 12.16
N ALA A 36 -15.63 -9.97 11.76
CA ALA A 36 -16.39 -9.75 10.52
C ALA A 36 -15.51 -9.73 9.22
N TRP A 37 -14.27 -10.19 9.29
CA TRP A 37 -13.31 -10.17 8.18
C TRP A 37 -12.49 -11.45 8.14
N ASP A 38 -11.93 -11.75 6.97
CA ASP A 38 -11.10 -12.93 6.78
C ASP A 38 -9.72 -12.73 7.40
N SER A 39 -9.25 -13.72 8.15
CA SER A 39 -7.92 -13.72 8.79
C SER A 39 -6.79 -13.64 7.74
N LEU A 40 -6.03 -12.54 7.73
CA LEU A 40 -4.85 -12.42 6.86
C LEU A 40 -3.80 -13.47 7.25
N LEU A 41 -3.59 -13.70 8.54
CA LEU A 41 -2.62 -14.68 9.04
C LEU A 41 -2.96 -16.10 8.56
N ASP A 42 -4.22 -16.54 8.71
CA ASP A 42 -4.62 -17.87 8.24
C ASP A 42 -4.51 -17.98 6.72
N TRP A 43 -4.85 -16.91 5.99
CA TRP A 43 -4.64 -16.90 4.55
C TRP A 43 -3.16 -16.99 4.17
N LEU A 44 -2.27 -16.27 4.86
CA LEU A 44 -0.82 -16.34 4.62
C LEU A 44 -0.29 -17.76 4.86
N GLU A 45 -0.70 -18.41 5.95
CA GLU A 45 -0.20 -19.74 6.35
C GLU A 45 -0.82 -20.90 5.55
N LYS A 46 -2.12 -20.86 5.26
CA LYS A 46 -2.90 -22.02 4.76
C LYS A 46 -3.75 -21.69 3.56
N GLY A 47 -4.12 -20.42 3.37
CA GLY A 47 -4.95 -19.98 2.25
C GLY A 47 -4.29 -20.14 0.89
N THR A 48 -5.00 -19.71 -0.14
CA THR A 48 -4.61 -19.78 -1.55
C THR A 48 -5.29 -18.61 -2.27
N GLY A 49 -5.02 -18.37 -3.55
CA GLY A 49 -5.75 -17.32 -4.26
C GLY A 49 -5.21 -15.91 -4.01
N CYS A 50 -6.09 -14.93 -4.23
CA CYS A 50 -5.88 -13.53 -3.84
C CYS A 50 -6.39 -13.27 -2.42
N TYR A 51 -5.75 -12.34 -1.71
CA TYR A 51 -6.29 -11.66 -0.53
C TYR A 51 -6.38 -10.17 -0.81
N TRP A 52 -7.55 -9.57 -0.54
CA TRP A 52 -7.81 -8.16 -0.86
C TRP A 52 -7.84 -7.28 0.38
N VAL A 53 -6.87 -6.38 0.47
CA VAL A 53 -6.86 -5.26 1.43
C VAL A 53 -7.61 -4.09 0.80
N SER A 54 -8.89 -3.96 1.14
CA SER A 54 -9.73 -2.85 0.68
C SER A 54 -9.67 -1.69 1.64
N GLY A 55 -9.74 -0.45 1.14
CA GLY A 55 -9.96 0.69 2.02
C GLY A 55 -10.01 2.06 1.35
N LYS A 56 -10.58 3.03 2.05
CA LYS A 56 -10.72 4.43 1.58
C LYS A 56 -9.37 5.06 1.20
N ALA A 57 -9.40 6.13 0.42
CA ALA A 57 -8.22 6.98 0.22
C ALA A 57 -7.71 7.46 1.59
N GLY A 58 -6.39 7.48 1.80
CA GLY A 58 -5.80 7.92 3.07
C GLY A 58 -6.02 7.00 4.28
N SER A 59 -6.64 5.82 4.13
CA SER A 59 -6.84 4.86 5.24
C SER A 59 -5.58 4.12 5.72
N GLY A 60 -4.45 4.27 5.02
CA GLY A 60 -3.17 3.65 5.41
C GLY A 60 -2.81 2.34 4.70
N LYS A 61 -3.50 1.97 3.60
CA LYS A 61 -3.23 0.73 2.85
C LYS A 61 -1.76 0.53 2.49
N SER A 62 -1.14 1.50 1.82
CA SER A 62 0.27 1.43 1.43
C SER A 62 1.21 1.33 2.64
N SER A 63 0.87 1.99 3.74
CA SER A 63 1.60 1.89 5.01
C SER A 63 1.49 0.48 5.61
N LEU A 64 0.30 -0.12 5.60
CA LEU A 64 0.07 -1.51 6.01
C LEU A 64 0.87 -2.48 5.13
N ILE A 65 0.81 -2.36 3.80
CA ILE A 65 1.55 -3.26 2.90
C ILE A 65 3.07 -3.12 3.11
N LYS A 66 3.59 -1.90 3.28
CA LYS A 66 5.00 -1.68 3.62
C LYS A 66 5.38 -2.30 4.96
N PHE A 67 4.55 -2.12 5.99
CA PHE A 67 4.73 -2.73 7.30
C PHE A 67 4.83 -4.26 7.17
N LEU A 68 3.85 -4.88 6.51
CA LEU A 68 3.79 -6.32 6.27
C LEU A 68 5.05 -6.87 5.58
N LEU A 69 5.53 -6.20 4.53
CA LEU A 69 6.75 -6.60 3.81
C LEU A 69 8.03 -6.48 4.64
N SER A 70 8.04 -5.64 5.68
CA SER A 70 9.17 -5.51 6.60
C SER A 70 9.07 -6.41 7.84
N ASP A 71 7.87 -6.93 8.13
CA ASP A 71 7.62 -7.72 9.33
C ASP A 71 8.07 -9.19 9.15
N LYS A 72 8.74 -9.73 10.18
CA LYS A 72 9.23 -11.11 10.19
C LYS A 72 8.10 -12.13 10.22
N ARG A 73 6.97 -11.81 10.86
CA ARG A 73 5.80 -12.69 10.99
C ARG A 73 5.19 -13.01 9.62
N LEU A 74 5.17 -12.06 8.68
CA LEU A 74 4.73 -12.32 7.30
C LEU A 74 5.63 -13.37 6.64
N HIS A 75 6.94 -13.22 6.76
CA HIS A 75 7.90 -14.19 6.20
C HIS A 75 7.78 -15.56 6.84
N GLU A 76 7.56 -15.62 8.16
CA GLU A 76 7.33 -16.87 8.89
C GLU A 76 6.04 -17.56 8.46
N ALA A 77 4.95 -16.81 8.32
CA ALA A 77 3.66 -17.33 7.85
C ALA A 77 3.76 -17.88 6.42
N LEU A 78 4.39 -17.14 5.50
CA LEU A 78 4.64 -17.61 4.13
C LEU A 78 5.60 -18.80 4.07
N ARG A 79 6.58 -18.88 4.99
CA ARG A 79 7.44 -20.06 5.11
C ARG A 79 6.65 -21.28 5.57
N LYS A 80 5.72 -21.14 6.52
CA LYS A 80 4.82 -22.25 6.91
C LYS A 80 4.01 -22.74 5.71
N TRP A 81 3.44 -21.82 4.92
CA TRP A 81 2.77 -22.16 3.66
C TRP A 81 3.68 -22.91 2.70
N SER A 82 4.93 -22.46 2.53
CA SER A 82 5.87 -23.14 1.62
C SER A 82 6.27 -24.55 2.08
N ARG A 83 6.31 -24.80 3.39
CA ARG A 83 6.73 -26.09 3.98
C ARG A 83 5.72 -27.22 3.80
N SER A 84 4.52 -26.97 3.27
CA SER A 84 3.57 -28.03 2.94
C SER A 84 4.16 -29.07 1.96
N GLU A 85 5.19 -28.69 1.21
CA GLU A 85 5.98 -29.59 0.36
C GLU A 85 7.46 -29.53 0.79
N ALA A 86 8.03 -30.67 1.15
CA ALA A 86 9.43 -30.74 1.61
C ALA A 86 10.37 -30.16 0.55
N ARG A 87 11.18 -29.15 0.94
CA ARG A 87 12.17 -28.43 0.10
C ARG A 87 11.63 -27.35 -0.85
N SER A 88 10.38 -26.92 -0.71
CA SER A 88 9.91 -25.74 -1.44
C SER A 88 10.60 -24.46 -0.97
N GLN A 89 11.06 -23.64 -1.91
CA GLN A 89 11.59 -22.31 -1.57
C GLN A 89 10.56 -21.25 -1.94
N LEU A 90 10.45 -20.26 -1.06
CA LEU A 90 9.57 -19.12 -1.18
C LEU A 90 10.24 -18.01 -1.99
N VAL A 91 9.52 -17.46 -2.95
CA VAL A 91 9.87 -16.25 -3.68
C VAL A 91 8.84 -15.18 -3.34
N LEU A 92 9.30 -13.98 -2.96
CA LEU A 92 8.46 -12.83 -2.66
C LEU A 92 8.77 -11.73 -3.68
N GLY A 93 7.75 -11.29 -4.41
CA GLY A 93 7.83 -10.14 -5.29
C GLY A 93 6.85 -9.06 -4.85
N SER A 94 7.24 -7.80 -4.94
CA SER A 94 6.35 -6.68 -4.62
C SER A 94 6.36 -5.62 -5.70
N PHE A 95 5.22 -4.95 -5.86
CA PHE A 95 5.09 -3.77 -6.69
C PHE A 95 4.11 -2.77 -6.07
N PHE A 96 4.48 -1.50 -6.10
CA PHE A 96 3.65 -0.42 -5.59
C PHE A 96 3.32 0.50 -6.75
N PHE A 97 2.06 0.47 -7.18
CA PHE A 97 1.60 1.43 -8.17
C PHE A 97 1.72 2.84 -7.61
N TRP A 98 2.07 3.77 -8.49
CA TRP A 98 2.14 5.18 -8.16
C TRP A 98 1.61 6.03 -9.31
N TYR A 99 0.39 6.52 -9.16
CA TYR A 99 -0.27 7.33 -10.19
C TYR A 99 0.53 8.59 -10.55
N ALA A 100 1.10 9.21 -9.51
CA ALA A 100 1.96 10.39 -9.62
C ALA A 100 3.42 10.06 -10.01
N GLY A 101 3.74 8.77 -10.17
CA GLY A 101 5.06 8.32 -10.61
C GLY A 101 5.23 8.34 -12.12
N THR A 102 6.37 7.78 -12.55
CA THR A 102 6.72 7.54 -13.95
C THR A 102 5.72 6.62 -14.65
N THR A 103 5.73 6.59 -15.99
CA THR A 103 4.90 5.67 -16.78
C THR A 103 5.04 4.20 -16.35
N LEU A 104 6.26 3.75 -16.04
CA LEU A 104 6.48 2.38 -15.56
C LEU A 104 5.85 2.14 -14.18
N GLN A 105 5.88 3.12 -13.27
CA GLN A 105 5.29 2.98 -11.93
C GLN A 105 3.75 2.89 -11.92
N LYS A 106 3.09 3.17 -13.05
CA LYS A 106 1.62 3.10 -13.18
C LYS A 106 1.12 2.20 -14.30
N SER A 107 1.99 1.44 -14.95
CA SER A 107 1.64 0.63 -16.13
C SER A 107 1.81 -0.87 -15.91
N HIS A 108 1.27 -1.63 -16.87
CA HIS A 108 1.31 -3.08 -16.90
C HIS A 108 2.76 -3.56 -17.07
N GLU A 109 3.51 -2.86 -17.94
CA GLU A 109 4.92 -3.12 -18.19
C GLU A 109 5.76 -3.04 -16.91
N GLY A 110 5.63 -1.96 -16.13
CA GLY A 110 6.42 -1.80 -14.92
C GLY A 110 6.07 -2.81 -13.83
N LEU A 111 4.79 -3.19 -13.70
CA LEU A 111 4.38 -4.30 -12.84
C LEU A 111 5.09 -5.60 -13.24
N LEU A 112 4.97 -6.01 -14.51
CA LEU A 112 5.57 -7.27 -14.98
C LEU A 112 7.09 -7.26 -14.86
N ARG A 113 7.74 -6.15 -15.22
CA ARG A 113 9.18 -5.93 -15.04
C ARG A 113 9.58 -6.15 -13.57
N ALA A 114 8.90 -5.51 -12.63
CA ALA A 114 9.25 -5.60 -11.22
C ALA A 114 9.04 -7.00 -10.64
N LEU A 115 7.92 -7.65 -10.96
CA LEU A 115 7.64 -9.00 -10.47
C LEU A 115 8.61 -10.03 -11.07
N LEU A 116 8.86 -9.98 -12.38
CA LEU A 116 9.82 -10.88 -13.03
C LEU A 116 11.25 -10.63 -12.54
N TYR A 117 11.65 -9.36 -12.33
CA TYR A 117 12.94 -9.00 -11.74
C TYR A 117 13.12 -9.63 -10.35
N ALA A 118 12.14 -9.49 -9.46
CA ALA A 118 12.18 -10.08 -8.13
C ALA A 118 12.28 -11.62 -8.18
N ILE A 119 11.50 -12.25 -9.07
CA ILE A 119 11.47 -13.71 -9.20
C ILE A 119 12.79 -14.26 -9.74
N LEU A 120 13.30 -13.67 -10.82
CA LEU A 120 14.55 -14.11 -11.44
C LEU A 120 15.77 -13.80 -10.55
N GLY A 121 15.74 -12.68 -9.82
CA GLY A 121 16.77 -12.36 -8.83
C GLY A 121 16.82 -13.37 -7.69
N ALA A 122 15.66 -13.86 -7.24
CA ALA A 122 15.60 -14.90 -6.21
C ALA A 122 15.93 -16.30 -6.75
N ARG A 123 15.66 -16.57 -8.04
CA ARG A 123 15.83 -17.88 -8.67
C ARG A 123 16.54 -17.79 -10.03
N PRO A 124 17.87 -17.56 -10.02
CA PRO A 124 18.68 -17.59 -11.24
C PRO A 124 18.55 -18.94 -11.94
N GLY A 125 18.20 -18.94 -13.23
CA GLY A 125 17.99 -20.16 -14.02
C GLY A 125 16.56 -20.36 -14.50
N LEU A 126 15.58 -19.68 -13.89
CA LEU A 126 14.24 -19.57 -14.49
C LEU A 126 14.27 -18.76 -15.80
N ASP A 127 15.29 -17.92 -16.03
CA ASP A 127 15.46 -17.09 -17.21
C ASP A 127 15.33 -17.88 -18.52
N LEU A 128 15.92 -19.08 -18.58
CA LEU A 128 15.88 -19.96 -19.76
C LEU A 128 14.45 -20.42 -20.09
N SER A 129 13.63 -20.61 -19.06
CA SER A 129 12.23 -21.02 -19.20
C SER A 129 11.30 -19.84 -19.49
N LEU A 130 11.59 -18.66 -18.94
CA LEU A 130 10.74 -17.48 -19.09
C LEU A 130 11.05 -16.70 -20.39
N PHE A 131 12.33 -16.63 -20.75
CA PHE A 131 12.86 -15.89 -21.90
C PHE A 131 13.74 -16.78 -22.81
N PRO A 132 13.24 -17.93 -23.30
CA PRO A 132 14.04 -18.88 -24.08
C PRO A 132 14.63 -18.26 -25.36
N ASP A 133 13.85 -17.45 -26.08
CA ASP A 133 14.27 -16.84 -27.34
C ASP A 133 15.39 -15.82 -27.14
N ILE A 134 15.25 -14.96 -26.13
CA ILE A 134 16.27 -13.96 -25.75
C ILE A 134 17.53 -14.67 -25.25
N CYS A 135 17.39 -15.67 -24.39
CA CYS A 135 18.53 -16.47 -23.93
C CYS A 135 19.27 -17.12 -25.09
N ARG A 136 18.54 -17.68 -26.07
CA ARG A 136 19.13 -18.28 -27.26
C ARG A 136 19.91 -17.24 -28.08
N GLN A 137 19.38 -16.04 -28.26
CA GLN A 137 20.07 -14.97 -28.98
C GLN A 137 21.34 -14.51 -28.25
N ILE A 138 21.31 -14.38 -26.92
CA ILE A 138 22.49 -14.07 -26.10
C ILE A 138 23.56 -15.17 -26.25
N LEU A 139 23.17 -16.43 -26.05
CA LEU A 139 24.09 -17.58 -26.10
C LEU A 139 24.69 -17.82 -27.49
N THR A 140 24.00 -17.39 -28.55
CA THR A 140 24.50 -17.49 -29.94
C THR A 140 25.20 -16.22 -30.42
N SER A 141 25.46 -15.26 -29.52
CA SER A 141 26.11 -13.97 -29.80
C SER A 141 25.44 -13.19 -30.94
N ARG A 142 24.11 -13.34 -31.09
CA ARG A 142 23.29 -12.61 -32.09
C ARG A 142 22.72 -11.30 -31.57
N LEU A 143 22.96 -11.00 -30.30
CA LEU A 143 22.48 -9.83 -29.59
C LEU A 143 23.70 -8.94 -29.29
N HIS A 144 23.82 -7.83 -30.01
CA HIS A 144 24.95 -6.90 -29.91
C HIS A 144 24.62 -5.64 -29.10
N ASP A 145 23.33 -5.36 -28.89
CA ASP A 145 22.82 -4.17 -28.22
C ASP A 145 22.22 -4.48 -26.84
N THR A 146 21.88 -3.44 -26.09
CA THR A 146 21.09 -3.53 -24.86
C THR A 146 19.73 -4.17 -25.14
N ILE A 147 19.35 -5.16 -24.34
CA ILE A 147 18.07 -5.85 -24.47
C ILE A 147 16.95 -4.91 -24.04
N GLU A 148 16.04 -4.59 -24.96
CA GLU A 148 14.78 -3.93 -24.66
C GLU A 148 13.65 -4.95 -24.72
N LEU A 149 12.93 -5.10 -23.60
CA LEU A 149 11.80 -6.03 -23.49
C LEU A 149 10.51 -5.30 -23.81
N SER A 150 9.78 -5.80 -24.80
CA SER A 150 8.43 -5.33 -25.10
C SER A 150 7.42 -5.83 -24.06
N GLU A 151 6.28 -5.13 -23.93
CA GLU A 151 5.18 -5.58 -23.05
C GLU A 151 4.67 -6.98 -23.45
N VAL A 152 4.68 -7.31 -24.75
CA VAL A 152 4.29 -8.63 -25.25
C VAL A 152 5.22 -9.71 -24.73
N GLU A 153 6.54 -9.49 -24.78
CA GLU A 153 7.53 -10.44 -24.25
C GLU A 153 7.40 -10.61 -22.74
N LEU A 154 7.12 -9.53 -22.01
CA LEU A 154 6.87 -9.57 -20.56
C LEU A 154 5.61 -10.38 -20.22
N LYS A 155 4.50 -10.15 -20.95
CA LYS A 155 3.25 -10.93 -20.79
C LYS A 155 3.47 -12.40 -21.10
N LEU A 156 4.22 -12.72 -22.16
CA LEU A 156 4.58 -14.10 -22.52
C LEU A 156 5.46 -14.74 -21.44
N ALA A 157 6.46 -14.03 -20.93
CA ALA A 157 7.33 -14.52 -19.87
C ALA A 157 6.55 -14.78 -18.58
N PHE A 158 5.66 -13.88 -18.19
CA PHE A 158 4.78 -14.07 -17.04
C PHE A 158 3.82 -15.24 -17.27
N GLY A 159 3.22 -15.37 -18.45
CA GLY A 159 2.38 -16.52 -18.80
C GLY A 159 3.14 -17.85 -18.77
N ARG A 160 4.40 -17.88 -19.19
CA ARG A 160 5.29 -19.04 -19.05
C ARG A 160 5.57 -19.35 -17.58
N LEU A 161 5.79 -18.34 -16.74
CA LEU A 161 5.95 -18.52 -15.29
C LEU A 161 4.74 -19.23 -14.69
N LEU A 162 3.52 -18.80 -15.03
CA LEU A 162 2.29 -19.43 -14.51
C LEU A 162 2.20 -20.92 -14.82
N LYS A 163 2.67 -21.32 -16.02
CA LYS A 163 2.66 -22.72 -16.49
C LYS A 163 3.85 -23.54 -16.01
N ALA A 164 5.02 -22.91 -15.89
CA ALA A 164 6.30 -23.57 -15.67
C ALA A 164 6.81 -23.45 -14.23
N THR A 165 6.02 -22.88 -13.30
CA THR A 165 6.43 -22.76 -11.89
C THR A 165 6.78 -24.15 -11.34
N PRO A 166 8.07 -24.42 -11.03
CA PRO A 166 8.53 -25.70 -10.53
C PRO A 166 7.81 -26.12 -9.25
N ALA A 167 7.69 -27.43 -9.02
CA ALA A 167 6.97 -27.96 -7.86
C ALA A 167 7.52 -27.44 -6.53
N ASN A 168 8.84 -27.28 -6.44
CA ASN A 168 9.55 -26.78 -5.27
C ASN A 168 9.63 -25.23 -5.20
N ILE A 169 8.77 -24.50 -5.92
CA ILE A 169 8.71 -23.04 -5.87
C ILE A 169 7.30 -22.60 -5.46
N ARG A 170 7.26 -21.74 -4.45
CA ARG A 170 6.04 -21.05 -4.01
C ARG A 170 6.29 -19.55 -4.15
N ILE A 171 5.36 -18.84 -4.80
CA ILE A 171 5.50 -17.42 -5.11
C ILE A 171 4.41 -16.65 -4.39
N CYS A 172 4.80 -15.63 -3.63
CA CYS A 172 3.87 -14.64 -3.09
C CYS A 172 4.15 -13.31 -3.79
N LEU A 173 3.12 -12.72 -4.38
CA LEU A 173 3.17 -11.41 -5.01
C LEU A 173 2.40 -10.42 -4.15
N VAL A 174 2.97 -9.26 -3.90
CA VAL A 174 2.36 -8.19 -3.09
C VAL A 174 2.20 -6.95 -3.96
N ILE A 175 0.96 -6.56 -4.24
CA ILE A 175 0.64 -5.49 -5.19
C ILE A 175 -0.14 -4.40 -4.46
N ASP A 176 0.47 -3.24 -4.26
CA ASP A 176 -0.18 -2.10 -3.60
C ASP A 176 -0.74 -1.10 -4.63
N GLY A 177 -1.92 -0.56 -4.34
CA GLY A 177 -2.50 0.56 -5.08
C GLY A 177 -3.05 0.17 -6.45
N LEU A 178 -3.74 -0.96 -6.58
CA LEU A 178 -4.29 -1.39 -7.87
C LEU A 178 -5.22 -0.35 -8.53
N ASP A 179 -5.86 0.52 -7.72
CA ASP A 179 -6.65 1.66 -8.21
C ASP A 179 -5.82 2.80 -8.81
N GLU A 180 -4.51 2.80 -8.64
CA GLU A 180 -3.57 3.76 -9.23
C GLU A 180 -3.02 3.31 -10.60
N TYR A 181 -3.38 2.11 -11.05
CA TYR A 181 -3.00 1.58 -12.36
C TYR A 181 -3.65 2.37 -13.51
N VAL A 182 -2.84 2.68 -14.52
CA VAL A 182 -3.26 3.33 -15.77
C VAL A 182 -3.21 2.32 -16.91
N GLY A 183 -4.37 1.89 -17.38
CA GLY A 183 -4.55 0.92 -18.46
C GLY A 183 -5.89 0.18 -18.32
N ASP A 184 -6.01 -0.98 -18.97
CA ASP A 184 -7.20 -1.84 -18.81
C ASP A 184 -7.13 -2.62 -17.49
N LEU A 185 -7.80 -2.10 -16.46
CA LEU A 185 -7.85 -2.72 -15.14
C LEU A 185 -8.55 -4.09 -15.16
N ASN A 186 -9.49 -4.33 -16.07
CA ASN A 186 -10.14 -5.64 -16.20
C ASN A 186 -9.16 -6.69 -16.72
N GLU A 187 -8.35 -6.35 -17.72
CA GLU A 187 -7.29 -7.22 -18.22
C GLU A 187 -6.30 -7.57 -17.11
N LEU A 188 -5.86 -6.57 -16.33
CA LEU A 188 -4.94 -6.79 -15.22
C LEU A 188 -5.56 -7.69 -14.14
N CYS A 189 -6.79 -7.42 -13.71
CA CYS A 189 -7.48 -8.28 -12.73
C CYS A 189 -7.62 -9.73 -13.23
N ASN A 190 -7.93 -9.93 -14.52
CA ASN A 190 -7.98 -11.27 -15.12
C ASN A 190 -6.62 -11.98 -15.04
N LEU A 191 -5.53 -11.29 -15.36
CA LEU A 191 -4.18 -11.83 -15.29
C LEU A 191 -3.81 -12.27 -13.86
N LEU A 192 -4.09 -11.42 -12.87
CA LEU A 192 -3.80 -11.70 -11.46
C LEU A 192 -4.63 -12.90 -10.96
N LEU A 193 -5.93 -12.94 -11.28
CA LEU A 193 -6.80 -14.06 -10.90
C LEU A 193 -6.37 -15.37 -11.59
N GLU A 194 -6.02 -15.32 -12.88
CA GLU A 194 -5.49 -16.47 -13.62
C GLU A 194 -4.22 -17.02 -12.97
N ALA A 195 -3.31 -16.13 -12.55
CA ALA A 195 -2.08 -16.53 -11.87
C ALA A 195 -2.37 -17.33 -10.59
N THR A 196 -3.40 -16.93 -9.85
CA THR A 196 -3.78 -17.58 -8.59
C THR A 196 -4.61 -18.85 -8.73
N LYS A 197 -4.96 -19.29 -9.94
CA LYS A 197 -5.48 -20.65 -10.16
C LYS A 197 -4.44 -21.71 -9.80
N SER A 198 -3.15 -21.36 -9.87
CA SER A 198 -2.07 -22.18 -9.34
C SER A 198 -2.01 -22.07 -7.82
N GLN A 199 -2.07 -23.21 -7.14
CA GLN A 199 -1.91 -23.30 -5.67
C GLN A 199 -0.52 -22.88 -5.18
N ARG A 200 0.42 -22.67 -6.12
CA ARG A 200 1.79 -22.22 -5.84
C ARG A 200 1.95 -20.71 -5.85
N ILE A 201 0.92 -19.96 -6.28
CA ILE A 201 0.97 -18.51 -6.39
C ILE A 201 -0.11 -17.90 -5.49
N LYS A 202 0.32 -17.02 -4.60
CA LYS A 202 -0.56 -16.17 -3.80
C LYS A 202 -0.38 -14.73 -4.21
N ILE A 203 -1.46 -13.96 -4.16
CA ILE A 203 -1.41 -12.52 -4.38
C ILE A 203 -2.06 -11.79 -3.21
N LEU A 204 -1.29 -10.97 -2.51
CA LEU A 204 -1.82 -9.97 -1.59
C LEU A 204 -1.95 -8.67 -2.36
N LEU A 205 -3.16 -8.16 -2.52
CA LEU A 205 -3.38 -6.92 -3.26
C LEU A 205 -4.12 -5.88 -2.43
N SER A 206 -3.79 -4.61 -2.63
CA SER A 206 -4.47 -3.48 -1.99
C SER A 206 -5.12 -2.58 -3.03
N SER A 207 -6.32 -2.06 -2.73
CA SER A 207 -6.96 -1.03 -3.55
C SER A 207 -8.04 -0.24 -2.81
N ARG A 208 -8.48 0.87 -3.40
CA ARG A 208 -9.80 1.44 -3.09
C ARG A 208 -10.92 0.48 -3.48
N PRO A 209 -12.10 0.54 -2.82
CA PRO A 209 -13.28 -0.24 -3.20
C PRO A 209 -13.98 0.36 -4.43
N ILE A 210 -13.24 0.55 -5.53
CA ILE A 210 -13.83 0.98 -6.81
C ILE A 210 -14.65 -0.18 -7.41
N PRO A 211 -15.68 0.10 -8.25
CA PRO A 211 -16.61 -0.92 -8.73
C PRO A 211 -15.94 -2.17 -9.33
N ILE A 212 -14.92 -1.98 -10.18
CA ILE A 212 -14.20 -3.09 -10.82
C ILE A 212 -13.50 -3.97 -9.78
N CYS A 213 -12.79 -3.39 -8.81
CA CYS A 213 -12.13 -4.17 -7.76
C CYS A 213 -13.15 -4.90 -6.87
N TYR A 214 -14.28 -4.28 -6.59
CA TYR A 214 -15.35 -4.92 -5.83
C TYR A 214 -15.87 -6.15 -6.59
N GLU A 215 -16.29 -5.98 -7.85
CA GLU A 215 -16.80 -7.07 -8.69
C GLU A 215 -15.81 -8.23 -8.81
N ARG A 216 -14.51 -7.92 -8.98
CA ARG A 216 -13.46 -8.94 -9.24
C ARG A 216 -12.98 -9.67 -7.99
N PHE A 217 -12.93 -9.00 -6.84
CA PHE A 217 -12.35 -9.54 -5.61
C PHE A 217 -13.35 -9.75 -4.47
N GLU A 218 -14.65 -9.57 -4.72
CA GLU A 218 -15.69 -9.74 -3.69
C GLU A 218 -15.63 -11.10 -3.00
N ARG A 219 -15.34 -12.16 -3.76
CA ARG A 219 -15.26 -13.55 -3.28
C ARG A 219 -13.89 -13.94 -2.72
N CYS A 220 -12.89 -13.08 -2.86
CA CYS A 220 -11.59 -13.30 -2.24
C CYS A 220 -11.68 -13.00 -0.74
N PRO A 221 -10.88 -13.69 0.10
CA PRO A 221 -10.73 -13.29 1.49
C PRO A 221 -10.25 -11.83 1.54
N LYS A 222 -10.86 -11.04 2.42
CA LYS A 222 -10.65 -9.59 2.45
C LYS A 222 -10.76 -8.99 3.84
N LEU A 223 -10.12 -7.83 3.97
CA LEU A 223 -10.35 -6.91 5.08
C LEU A 223 -10.66 -5.51 4.55
N ARG A 224 -11.40 -4.74 5.35
CA ARG A 224 -11.69 -3.32 5.09
C ARG A 224 -10.93 -2.47 6.10
N LEU A 225 -9.83 -1.87 5.67
CA LEU A 225 -8.85 -1.27 6.57
C LEU A 225 -9.44 -0.19 7.48
N GLN A 226 -10.28 0.70 6.92
CA GLN A 226 -10.86 1.80 7.68
C GLN A 226 -11.79 1.36 8.82
N ASP A 227 -12.26 0.11 8.80
CA ASP A 227 -13.12 -0.45 9.85
C ASP A 227 -12.28 -1.04 11.00
N LEU A 228 -10.97 -1.24 10.80
CA LEU A 228 -10.07 -1.98 11.70
C LEU A 228 -9.00 -1.09 12.36
N THR A 229 -8.72 0.07 11.78
CA THR A 229 -7.66 0.97 12.28
C THR A 229 -8.12 1.91 13.40
N ARG A 230 -9.33 1.74 13.94
CA ARG A 230 -9.83 2.60 15.03
C ARG A 230 -8.89 2.63 16.25
N PRO A 231 -8.38 1.49 16.77
CA PRO A 231 -7.43 1.50 17.89
C PRO A 231 -6.09 2.15 17.52
N ASP A 232 -5.61 1.96 16.29
CA ASP A 232 -4.37 2.56 15.79
C ASP A 232 -4.48 4.09 15.68
N ILE A 233 -5.63 4.58 15.20
CA ILE A 233 -5.96 6.02 15.13
C ILE A 233 -6.00 6.63 16.53
N GLN A 234 -6.66 5.94 17.48
CA GLN A 234 -6.73 6.39 18.86
C GLN A 234 -5.34 6.54 19.46
N ARG A 235 -4.51 5.48 19.35
CA ARG A 235 -3.13 5.51 19.85
C ARG A 235 -2.30 6.63 19.22
N TYR A 236 -2.39 6.80 17.90
CA TYR A 236 -1.69 7.89 17.22
C TYR A 236 -2.10 9.26 17.76
N ALA A 237 -3.40 9.50 17.94
CA ALA A 237 -3.90 10.77 18.47
C ALA A 237 -3.44 10.98 19.93
N GLU A 238 -3.55 9.96 20.79
CA GLU A 238 -3.09 10.01 22.18
C GLU A 238 -1.60 10.33 22.27
N ASP A 239 -0.75 9.63 21.53
CA ASP A 239 0.71 9.81 21.60
C ASP A 239 1.15 11.23 21.20
N HIS A 240 0.46 11.85 20.24
CA HIS A 240 0.80 13.20 19.78
C HIS A 240 0.16 14.31 20.63
N LEU A 241 -1.05 14.10 21.14
CA LEU A 241 -1.76 15.09 21.94
C LEU A 241 -1.27 15.12 23.39
N ASN A 242 -1.01 13.95 24.01
CA ASN A 242 -0.45 13.87 25.35
C ASN A 242 0.98 14.44 25.45
N ALA A 243 1.71 14.50 24.33
CA ALA A 243 3.05 15.08 24.28
C ALA A 243 3.05 16.63 24.28
N ASN A 244 1.87 17.27 24.22
CA ASN A 244 1.75 18.73 24.16
C ASN A 244 1.60 19.32 25.58
N SER A 245 2.40 20.35 25.90
CA SER A 245 2.38 20.97 27.23
C SER A 245 1.06 21.68 27.54
N VAL A 246 0.46 22.35 26.56
CA VAL A 246 -0.82 23.07 26.73
C VAL A 246 -1.94 22.09 27.09
N LEU A 247 -2.02 20.94 26.41
CA LEU A 247 -3.02 19.92 26.74
C LEU A 247 -2.76 19.28 28.11
N THR A 248 -1.48 19.19 28.52
CA THR A 248 -1.14 18.70 29.87
C THR A 248 -1.68 19.67 30.94
N GLU A 249 -1.47 20.97 30.76
CA GLU A 249 -2.00 22.01 31.66
C GLU A 249 -3.53 22.02 31.68
N MET A 250 -4.17 21.87 30.52
CA MET A 250 -5.63 21.79 30.41
C MET A 250 -6.20 20.53 31.09
N GLU A 251 -5.51 19.39 31.04
CA GLU A 251 -5.90 18.16 31.72
C GLU A 251 -5.84 18.29 33.25
N GLU A 252 -4.94 19.13 33.80
CA GLU A 252 -4.88 19.44 35.23
C GLU A 252 -6.07 20.31 35.69
N ILE A 253 -6.57 21.19 34.80
CA ILE A 253 -7.72 22.05 35.06
C ILE A 253 -9.03 21.27 34.90
N GLU A 254 -9.14 20.49 33.83
CA GLU A 254 -10.33 19.70 33.51
C GLU A 254 -9.94 18.28 33.08
N ALA A 255 -10.12 17.32 33.99
CA ALA A 255 -9.80 15.92 33.73
C ALA A 255 -10.65 15.33 32.59
N GLY A 256 -10.02 14.56 31.70
CA GLY A 256 -10.64 13.88 30.57
C GLY A 256 -10.70 14.71 29.28
N VAL A 257 -10.13 15.91 29.26
CA VAL A 257 -10.00 16.78 28.08
C VAL A 257 -9.39 16.04 26.89
N THR A 258 -8.22 15.45 27.08
CA THR A 258 -7.46 14.84 25.99
C THR A 258 -8.19 13.61 25.47
N SER A 259 -8.82 12.85 26.38
CA SER A 259 -9.65 11.69 26.03
C SER A 259 -10.87 12.08 25.19
N ARG A 260 -11.55 13.19 25.53
CA ARG A 260 -12.68 13.71 24.73
C ARG A 260 -12.24 14.15 23.34
N LEU A 261 -11.11 14.86 23.26
CA LEU A 261 -10.52 15.32 22.00
C LEU A 261 -10.15 14.13 21.09
N VAL A 262 -9.44 13.15 21.64
CA VAL A 262 -9.09 11.90 20.96
C VAL A 262 -10.34 11.19 20.45
N ASN A 263 -11.36 11.00 21.29
CA ASN A 263 -12.59 10.31 20.88
C ASN A 263 -13.30 11.03 19.73
N MET A 264 -13.31 12.37 19.76
CA MET A 264 -13.88 13.17 18.68
C MET A 264 -13.11 13.01 17.37
N ILE A 265 -11.77 13.07 17.41
CA ILE A 265 -10.90 12.83 16.25
C ILE A 265 -11.12 11.43 15.69
N VAL A 266 -11.10 10.41 16.54
CA VAL A 266 -11.30 9.00 16.17
C VAL A 266 -12.65 8.83 15.47
N THR A 267 -13.72 9.37 16.04
CA THR A 267 -15.08 9.24 15.51
C THR A 267 -15.23 9.97 14.17
N ARG A 268 -14.74 11.21 14.07
CA ARG A 268 -14.87 12.02 12.85
C ARG A 268 -14.01 11.51 11.70
N SER A 269 -12.86 10.89 12.00
CA SER A 269 -11.95 10.36 10.98
C SER A 269 -12.59 9.36 10.02
N SER A 270 -13.65 8.65 10.46
CA SER A 270 -14.29 7.59 9.67
C SER A 270 -13.28 6.57 9.08
N GLY A 271 -12.20 6.31 9.83
CA GLY A 271 -11.10 5.42 9.49
C GLY A 271 -10.11 5.94 8.43
N VAL A 272 -10.13 7.26 8.16
CA VAL A 272 -9.18 7.92 7.24
C VAL A 272 -7.98 8.41 8.04
N PHE A 273 -6.92 7.62 8.08
CA PHE A 273 -5.71 7.91 8.86
C PHE A 273 -5.03 9.23 8.45
N LEU A 274 -5.01 9.56 7.15
CA LEU A 274 -4.45 10.84 6.67
C LEU A 274 -5.19 12.05 7.27
N TRP A 275 -6.51 11.96 7.41
CA TRP A 275 -7.31 13.01 8.03
C TRP A 275 -6.85 13.24 9.48
N VAL A 276 -6.66 12.15 10.24
CA VAL A 276 -6.17 12.21 11.63
C VAL A 276 -4.81 12.90 11.71
N VAL A 277 -3.88 12.53 10.85
CA VAL A 277 -2.54 13.15 10.80
C VAL A 277 -2.64 14.65 10.55
N LEU A 278 -3.48 15.08 9.61
CA LEU A 278 -3.67 16.49 9.28
C LEU A 278 -4.32 17.25 10.45
N VAL A 279 -5.38 16.69 11.04
CA VAL A 279 -6.11 17.31 12.15
C VAL A 279 -5.25 17.45 13.39
N VAL A 280 -4.54 16.40 13.80
CA VAL A 280 -3.61 16.45 14.93
C VAL A 280 -2.54 17.52 14.71
N ARG A 281 -2.02 17.68 13.48
CA ARG A 281 -1.05 18.75 13.16
C ARG A 281 -1.67 20.15 13.22
N ILE A 282 -2.90 20.32 12.72
CA ILE A 282 -3.63 21.60 12.80
C ILE A 282 -3.83 21.98 14.26
N LEU A 283 -4.30 21.04 15.08
CA LEU A 283 -4.51 21.26 16.51
C LEU A 283 -3.20 21.63 17.19
N ILE A 284 -2.15 20.81 17.07
CA ILE A 284 -0.86 21.09 17.72
C ILE A 284 -0.31 22.47 17.35
N LYS A 285 -0.50 22.91 16.09
CA LYS A 285 -0.05 24.22 15.64
C LYS A 285 -0.84 25.38 16.27
N ARG A 286 -2.14 25.17 16.52
CA ARG A 286 -3.07 26.21 16.99
C ARG A 286 -3.35 26.15 18.48
N LEU A 287 -2.93 25.11 19.20
CA LEU A 287 -3.17 24.95 20.64
C LEU A 287 -2.70 26.15 21.46
N GLN A 288 -1.62 26.82 21.04
CA GLN A 288 -1.12 28.02 21.72
C GLN A 288 -1.96 29.29 21.46
N ASP A 289 -2.83 29.26 20.44
CA ASP A 289 -3.69 30.38 20.05
C ASP A 289 -5.06 30.33 20.74
N TYR A 290 -5.37 29.24 21.46
CA TYR A 290 -6.67 29.02 22.10
C TYR A 290 -6.59 29.27 23.61
N ASP A 291 -7.56 30.02 24.12
CA ASP A 291 -7.63 30.40 25.54
C ASP A 291 -8.50 29.44 26.36
N SER A 292 -9.28 28.58 25.69
CA SER A 292 -10.23 27.67 26.36
C SER A 292 -10.35 26.31 25.69
N MET A 293 -10.85 25.33 26.45
CA MET A 293 -11.13 23.99 25.94
C MET A 293 -12.26 23.97 24.91
N GLU A 294 -13.27 24.80 25.11
CA GLU A 294 -14.41 24.93 24.20
C GLU A 294 -13.94 25.34 22.79
N GLU A 295 -12.95 26.23 22.69
CA GLU A 295 -12.37 26.64 21.39
C GLU A 295 -11.66 25.48 20.68
N VAL A 296 -10.87 24.68 21.41
CA VAL A 296 -10.18 23.51 20.86
C VAL A 296 -11.19 22.46 20.38
N LEU A 297 -12.24 22.22 21.17
CA LEU A 297 -13.31 21.28 20.80
C LEU A 297 -14.11 21.79 19.61
N GLN A 298 -14.38 23.09 19.55
CA GLN A 298 -15.08 23.72 18.44
C GLN A 298 -14.26 23.64 17.15
N GLU A 299 -12.94 23.87 17.21
CA GLU A 299 -12.06 23.74 16.04
C GLU A 299 -12.18 22.35 15.40
N VAL A 300 -12.18 21.28 16.20
CA VAL A 300 -12.36 19.92 15.67
C VAL A 300 -13.75 19.70 15.07
N ASN A 301 -14.78 20.32 15.64
CA ASN A 301 -16.14 20.27 15.08
C ASN A 301 -16.23 20.98 13.73
N ASP A 302 -15.53 22.10 13.59
CA ASP A 302 -15.50 22.89 12.36
C ASP A 302 -14.63 22.26 11.27
N ILE A 303 -13.70 21.37 11.64
CA ILE A 303 -12.88 20.65 10.67
C ILE A 303 -13.79 19.67 9.89
N PRO A 304 -13.87 19.80 8.55
CA PRO A 304 -14.73 18.94 7.77
C PRO A 304 -14.24 17.48 7.82
N PRO A 305 -15.14 16.49 7.90
CA PRO A 305 -14.76 15.07 7.97
C PRO A 305 -14.27 14.51 6.63
N ASP A 306 -14.55 15.20 5.53
CA ASP A 306 -14.11 14.83 4.18
C ASP A 306 -12.73 15.42 3.86
N LEU A 307 -11.87 14.63 3.20
CA LEU A 307 -10.51 15.05 2.87
C LEU A 307 -10.46 16.18 1.83
N GLU A 308 -11.37 16.20 0.85
CA GLU A 308 -11.41 17.23 -0.19
C GLU A 308 -11.75 18.57 0.44
N GLN A 309 -12.81 18.61 1.26
CA GLN A 309 -13.19 19.80 2.01
C GLN A 309 -12.11 20.24 3.01
N LEU A 310 -11.38 19.30 3.60
CA LEU A 310 -10.23 19.63 4.46
C LEU A 310 -9.11 20.30 3.66
N TYR A 311 -8.82 19.82 2.44
CA TYR A 311 -7.86 20.48 1.57
C TYR A 311 -8.33 21.88 1.17
N ASP A 312 -9.61 22.06 0.83
CA ASP A 312 -10.17 23.38 0.53
C ASP A 312 -9.96 24.35 1.69
N ARG A 313 -10.32 23.94 2.92
CA ARG A 313 -10.08 24.73 4.14
C ARG A 313 -8.60 25.08 4.31
N MET A 314 -7.69 24.14 4.05
CA MET A 314 -6.24 24.39 4.14
C MET A 314 -5.77 25.37 3.07
N LEU A 315 -6.26 25.28 1.84
CA LEU A 315 -5.93 26.20 0.75
C LEU A 315 -6.50 27.60 1.00
N ASP A 316 -7.71 27.69 1.54
CA ASP A 316 -8.35 28.96 1.89
C ASP A 316 -7.61 29.69 3.01
N SER A 317 -6.98 28.94 3.92
CA SER A 317 -6.16 29.51 5.00
C SER A 317 -4.84 30.15 4.53
N VAL A 318 -4.45 29.95 3.27
CA VAL A 318 -3.26 30.59 2.69
C VAL A 318 -3.56 32.08 2.46
N ASN A 319 -2.73 32.94 3.05
CA ASN A 319 -2.80 34.40 2.88
C ASN A 319 -2.85 34.77 1.38
N ASP A 320 -3.73 35.71 1.01
CA ASP A 320 -3.93 36.18 -0.36
C ASP A 320 -2.62 36.54 -1.08
N GLN A 321 -1.66 37.14 -0.38
CA GLN A 321 -0.36 37.48 -0.94
C GLN A 321 0.45 36.25 -1.40
N HIS A 322 0.22 35.09 -0.76
CA HIS A 322 0.90 33.84 -1.05
C HIS A 322 0.08 32.90 -1.95
N ARG A 323 -1.19 33.19 -2.26
CA ARG A 323 -2.05 32.32 -3.07
C ARG A 323 -1.51 32.14 -4.50
N ILE A 324 -1.07 33.23 -5.13
CA ILE A 324 -0.46 33.17 -6.48
C ILE A 324 0.79 32.28 -6.46
N LEU A 325 1.65 32.45 -5.46
CA LEU A 325 2.87 31.68 -5.34
C LEU A 325 2.58 30.20 -5.04
N SER A 326 1.62 29.93 -4.16
CA SER A 326 1.17 28.56 -3.83
C SER A 326 0.59 27.86 -5.06
N SER A 327 -0.22 28.55 -5.86
CA SER A 327 -0.73 28.04 -7.14
C SER A 327 0.40 27.70 -8.11
N LYS A 328 1.42 28.57 -8.23
CA LYS A 328 2.61 28.30 -9.05
C LYS A 328 3.35 27.05 -8.57
N TYR A 329 3.55 26.88 -7.27
CA TYR A 329 4.20 25.68 -6.73
C TYR A 329 3.39 24.41 -6.96
N LEU A 330 2.06 24.46 -6.79
CA LEU A 330 1.19 23.31 -7.09
C LEU A 330 1.21 22.95 -8.58
N GLN A 331 1.20 23.93 -9.48
CA GLN A 331 1.32 23.68 -10.92
C GLN A 331 2.69 23.12 -11.30
N LEU A 332 3.77 23.60 -10.69
CA LEU A 332 5.12 23.05 -10.90
C LEU A 332 5.21 21.61 -10.39
N ALA A 333 4.66 21.35 -9.20
CA ALA A 333 4.55 20.00 -8.66
C ALA A 333 3.74 19.11 -9.62
N LEU A 334 2.56 19.53 -10.07
CA LEU A 334 1.73 18.76 -10.99
C LEU A 334 2.45 18.47 -12.32
N LYS A 335 3.13 19.46 -12.90
CA LYS A 335 3.93 19.29 -14.12
C LYS A 335 5.10 18.33 -13.93
N SER A 336 5.67 18.24 -12.74
CA SER A 336 6.75 17.27 -12.47
C SER A 336 6.27 15.82 -12.37
N LEU A 337 4.95 15.60 -12.31
CA LEU A 337 4.32 14.26 -12.24
C LEU A 337 3.80 13.77 -13.61
N GLN A 338 3.84 14.63 -14.63
CA GLN A 338 3.51 14.34 -16.04
C GLN A 338 4.79 14.05 -16.80
#